data_AF-Q32J77-F1
#
_entry.id   AF-Q32J77-F1
#
_cell.length_a   1.000
_cell.length_b   1.000
_cell.length_c   1.000
_cell.angle_alpha   90.00
_cell.angle_beta   90.00
_cell.angle_gamma   90.00
#
_symmetry.space_group_name_H-M   'P 1'
#
loop_
_entity.id
_entity.type
_entity.pdbx_description
1 polymer ?
#
loop_
_entity_poly.entity_id
_entity_poly.type
_entity_poly.pdbx_seq_one_letter_code
_entity_poly.pdbx_strand_id
1 'polypeptide(L)' 'MKKNAQSVEAWLEAMIAVARYYRLDFSQENVRVTVNWERDSKREELLTDMARQLGMGLRLVEFSADSLNP' A
#
# COMPACT_ATOMS: atom_id res chain seq x y z
N MET A 1 6.39 -4.92 19.20
CA MET A 1 6.29 -3.85 18.19
C MET A 1 6.66 -4.28 16.76
N LYS A 2 7.33 -5.43 16.51
CA LYS A 2 7.81 -5.81 15.15
C LYS A 2 6.76 -6.30 14.14
N LYS A 3 5.57 -6.77 14.56
CA LYS A 3 4.57 -7.35 13.64
C LYS A 3 3.98 -6.33 12.65
N ASN A 4 3.85 -5.06 13.04
CA ASN A 4 3.27 -4.02 12.18
C ASN A 4 4.23 -3.58 11.07
N ALA A 5 5.54 -3.54 11.33
CA ALA A 5 6.51 -3.13 10.32
C ALA A 5 6.59 -4.14 9.17
N GLN A 6 6.67 -5.43 9.49
CA GLN A 6 6.72 -6.50 8.49
C GLN A 6 5.44 -6.55 7.64
N SER A 7 4.27 -6.26 8.24
CA SER A 7 3.02 -6.24 7.47
C SER A 7 2.97 -5.05 6.50
N VAL A 8 3.48 -3.88 6.89
CA VAL A 8 3.53 -2.71 6.01
C VAL A 8 4.48 -2.92 4.83
N GLU A 9 5.65 -3.51 5.05
CA GLU A 9 6.59 -3.85 3.97
C GLU A 9 5.95 -4.79 2.94
N ALA A 10 5.21 -5.81 3.40
CA ALA A 10 4.49 -6.71 2.50
C ALA A 10 3.39 -6.00 1.69
N TRP A 11 2.66 -5.06 2.31
CA TRP A 11 1.69 -4.22 1.60
C TRP A 11 2.35 -3.33 0.56
N LEU A 12 3.49 -2.72 0.90
CA LEU A 12 4.24 -1.87 -0.01
C LEU A 12 4.72 -2.67 -1.23
N GLU A 13 5.31 -3.85 -1.02
CA GLU A 13 5.75 -4.73 -2.10
C GLU A 13 4.59 -5.14 -3.02
N ALA A 14 3.44 -5.52 -2.44
CA ALA A 14 2.25 -5.87 -3.20
C ALA A 14 1.72 -4.69 -4.03
N MET A 15 1.63 -3.50 -3.44
CA MET A 15 1.19 -2.28 -4.12
C MET A 15 2.16 -1.86 -5.24
N ILE A 16 3.48 -1.98 -5.02
CA ILE A 16 4.50 -1.74 -6.05
C ILE A 16 4.33 -2.70 -7.22
N ALA A 17 4.04 -3.98 -6.97
CA ALA A 17 3.81 -4.95 -8.03
C ALA A 17 2.62 -4.55 -8.93
N VAL A 18 1.52 -4.10 -8.33
CA VAL A 18 0.34 -3.58 -9.07
C VAL A 18 0.68 -2.30 -9.83
N ALA A 19 1.33 -1.33 -9.19
CA ALA A 19 1.70 -0.06 -9.84
C ALA A 19 2.62 -0.28 -11.06
N ARG A 20 3.58 -1.21 -10.95
CA ARG A 20 4.46 -1.61 -12.07
C ARG A 20 3.70 -2.29 -13.21
N TYR A 21 2.73 -3.15 -12.90
CA TYR A 21 1.90 -3.81 -13.91
C TYR A 21 1.15 -2.78 -14.77
N TYR A 22 0.61 -1.74 -14.15
CA TYR A 22 -0.06 -0.63 -14.84
C TYR A 22 0.88 0.47 -15.34
N ARG A 23 2.20 0.30 -15.18
CA ARG A 23 3.23 1.28 -15.59
C ARG A 23 2.99 2.69 -15.02
N LEU A 24 2.47 2.76 -13.80
CA LEU A 24 2.31 4.02 -13.10
C LEU A 24 3.70 4.61 -12.83
N ASP A 25 3.81 5.94 -12.94
CA ASP A 25 5.03 6.65 -12.57
C ASP A 25 4.99 6.97 -11.08
N PHE A 26 6.01 6.52 -10.35
CA PHE A 26 6.11 6.70 -8.90
C PHE A 26 7.56 6.70 -8.42
N SER A 27 7.80 7.36 -7.28
CA SER A 27 9.10 7.32 -6.60
C SER A 27 9.06 6.29 -5.46
N GLN A 28 9.77 5.18 -5.64
CA GLN A 28 9.88 4.15 -4.59
C GLN A 28 10.52 4.71 -3.30
N GLU A 29 11.46 5.66 -3.43
CA GLU A 29 12.08 6.31 -2.28
C GLU A 29 11.06 7.15 -1.50
N ASN A 30 10.25 7.96 -2.19
CA ASN A 30 9.26 8.81 -1.54
C ASN A 30 8.26 7.98 -0.72
N VAL A 31 7.76 6.88 -1.30
CA VAL A 31 6.82 5.99 -0.60
C VAL A 31 7.47 5.39 0.65
N ARG A 32 8.73 4.94 0.56
CA ARG A 32 9.48 4.39 1.70
C ARG A 32 9.70 5.42 2.80
N VAL A 33 10.00 6.67 2.42
CA VAL A 33 10.16 7.78 3.35
C VAL A 33 8.84 8.01 4.10
N THR A 34 7.70 8.11 3.40
CA THR A 34 6.40 8.25 4.07
C THR A 34 6.10 7.11 5.02
N VAL A 35 6.32 5.86 4.59
CA VAL A 35 6.14 4.69 5.47
C VAL A 35 6.94 4.81 6.76
N ASN A 36 8.13 5.41 6.70
CA ASN A 36 8.95 5.58 7.88
C ASN A 36 8.46 6.71 8.81
N TRP A 37 7.92 7.79 8.26
CA TRP A 37 7.38 8.92 9.04
C TRP A 37 6.02 8.60 9.66
N GLU A 38 5.19 7.82 8.96
CA GLU A 38 3.82 7.49 9.35
C GLU A 38 3.71 6.15 10.09
N ARG A 39 4.81 5.64 10.67
CA ARG A 39 4.81 4.36 11.40
C ARG A 39 3.80 4.29 12.55
N ASP A 40 3.48 5.44 13.14
CA ASP A 40 2.54 5.58 14.26
C ASP A 40 1.12 5.96 13.82
N SER A 41 0.89 6.16 12.51
CA SER A 41 -0.43 6.46 11.94
C SER A 41 -1.36 5.24 12.01
N LYS A 42 -2.67 5.45 11.87
CA LYS A 42 -3.60 4.32 11.72
C LYS A 42 -3.23 3.57 10.44
N ARG A 43 -3.29 2.23 10.50
CA ARG A 43 -2.94 1.37 9.35
C ARG A 43 -3.67 1.78 8.07
N GLU A 44 -4.96 2.10 8.15
CA GLU A 44 -5.75 2.47 6.97
C GLU A 44 -5.30 3.80 6.34
N GLU A 45 -4.92 4.77 7.17
CA GLU A 45 -4.38 6.06 6.72
C GLU A 45 -3.05 5.83 5.99
N LEU A 46 -2.13 5.09 6.62
CA LEU A 46 -0.85 4.72 6.03
C LEU A 46 -0.99 3.96 4.69
N LEU A 47 -1.88 2.97 4.62
CA LEU A 47 -2.13 2.22 3.38
C LEU A 47 -2.72 3.13 2.28
N THR A 48 -3.60 4.06 2.66
CA THR A 48 -4.21 5.02 1.73
C THR A 48 -3.16 5.98 1.17
N ASP A 49 -2.27 6.47 2.02
CA ASP A 49 -1.19 7.36 1.61
C ASP A 49 -0.13 6.67 0.75
N MET A 50 0.18 5.40 1.02
CA MET A 50 1.01 4.59 0.12
C MET A 50 0.35 4.42 -1.26
N ALA A 51 -0.94 4.04 -1.30
CA ALA A 51 -1.65 3.88 -2.56
C ALA A 51 -1.65 5.19 -3.36
N ARG A 52 -1.95 6.32 -2.71
CA ARG A 52 -1.96 7.65 -3.34
C ARG A 52 -0.62 8.02 -3.96
N GLN A 53 0.48 7.78 -3.24
CA GLN A 53 1.84 8.05 -3.77
C GLN A 53 2.25 7.13 -4.92
N LEU A 54 1.63 5.95 -5.01
CA LEU A 54 1.80 5.03 -6.13
C LEU A 54 0.83 5.31 -7.28
N GLY A 55 0.05 6.40 -7.23
CA GLY A 55 -0.92 6.77 -8.27
C GLY A 55 -2.21 5.93 -8.23
N MET A 56 -2.52 5.32 -7.09
CA MET A 56 -3.67 4.44 -6.89
C MET A 56 -4.66 5.00 -5.87
N GLY A 57 -5.92 4.57 -5.98
CA GLY A 57 -6.90 4.68 -4.89
C GLY A 57 -6.95 3.39 -4.08
N LEU A 58 -7.25 3.50 -2.78
CA LEU A 58 -7.48 2.36 -1.90
C LEU A 58 -8.95 2.26 -1.49
N ARG A 59 -9.52 1.06 -1.51
CA ARG A 59 -10.80 0.74 -0.90
C ARG A 59 -10.66 -0.52 -0.06
N LEU A 60 -11.04 -0.45 1.21
CA LEU A 60 -11.19 -1.62 2.06
C LEU A 60 -12.61 -2.15 1.91
N VAL A 61 -12.73 -3.42 1.58
CA VAL A 61 -14.01 -4.13 1.40
C VAL A 61 -13.98 -5.43 2.18
N GLU A 62 -15.14 -5.91 2.59
CA GLU A 62 -15.25 -7.26 3.14
C GLU A 62 -14.88 -8.29 2.06
N PHE A 63 -14.29 -9.40 2.50
CA PHE A 63 -14.00 -10.49 1.60
C PHE A 63 -15.31 -11.10 1.09
N SER A 64 -15.46 -11.15 -0.23
CA SER A 64 -16.48 -11.92 -0.92
C SER A 64 -15.82 -12.71 -2.05
N ALA A 65 -16.33 -13.91 -2.34
CA ALA A 65 -15.89 -14.68 -3.51
C ALA A 65 -16.12 -13.89 -4.80
N ASP A 66 -17.14 -13.03 -4.85
CA ASP A 66 -17.44 -12.18 -6.00
C ASP A 66 -16.36 -11.11 -6.26
N SER A 67 -15.52 -10.81 -5.26
CA SER A 67 -14.42 -9.86 -5.40
C SER A 67 -13.20 -10.45 -6.11
N LEU A 68 -13.16 -11.78 -6.27
CA LEU A 68 -12.12 -12.47 -7.02
C LEU A 68 -12.54 -12.49 -8.50
N ASN A 69 -12.12 -11.49 -9.27
CA ASN A 69 -12.21 -11.61 -10.72
C ASN A 69 -11.24 -12.71 -11.19
N PRO A 70 -11.67 -13.64 -12.06
CA PRO A 70 -10.83 -14.74 -12.58
C PRO A 70 -9.68 -14.26 -13.47
#